data_AF-A0A7Z1HQ62-F1
#
_entry.id   AF-A0A7Z1HQ62-F1
#
_cell.length_a   1.000
_cell.length_b   1.000
_cell.length_c   1.000
_cell.angle_alpha   90.00
_cell.angle_beta   90.00
_cell.angle_gamma   90.00
#
_symmetry.space_group_name_H-M   'P 1'
#
loop_
_entity.id
_entity.type
_entity.pdbx_description
1 polymer ?
#
loop_
_entity_poly.entity_id
_entity_poly.type
_entity_poly.pdbx_seq_one_letter_code
_entity_poly.pdbx_strand_id
1 'polypeptide(L)'
;GRSGKDHERMKAHMQGGNMGHGEMDHGNMDHSGMNHGAMGNMNHGGKFDFHNANFINGQVFDMNKPMFAAQKGRHERWVISGVGDMMLHPF
;
A
#
# COMPACT_ATOMS: atom_id res chain seq x y z
N GLY A 1 -19.53 -19.04 -50.00
CA GLY A 1 -19.30 -17.61 -50.22
C GLY A 1 -19.38 -16.85 -48.90
N ARG A 2 -18.48 -15.88 -48.70
CA ARG A 2 -18.45 -14.87 -47.61
C ARG A 2 -18.12 -15.34 -46.18
N SER A 3 -16.93 -15.94 -45.97
CA SER A 3 -16.31 -16.04 -44.63
C SER A 3 -14.82 -15.66 -44.66
N GLY A 4 -14.43 -14.77 -45.58
CA GLY A 4 -13.03 -14.33 -45.77
C GLY A 4 -12.86 -12.82 -45.85
N LYS A 5 -13.91 -12.02 -45.59
CA LYS A 5 -13.86 -10.54 -45.69
C LYS A 5 -13.87 -9.82 -44.35
N ASP A 6 -14.11 -10.54 -43.25
CA ASP A 6 -14.22 -9.92 -41.92
C ASP A 6 -12.87 -9.89 -41.18
N HIS A 7 -11.95 -10.82 -41.50
CA HIS A 7 -10.59 -10.83 -40.97
C HIS A 7 -9.70 -9.69 -41.52
N GLU A 8 -9.96 -9.20 -42.74
CA GLU A 8 -9.23 -8.06 -43.29
C GLU A 8 -9.71 -6.72 -42.72
N ARG A 9 -11.01 -6.62 -42.38
CA ARG A 9 -11.57 -5.41 -41.78
C ARG A 9 -11.13 -5.20 -40.32
N MET A 10 -10.86 -6.28 -39.59
CA MET A 10 -10.30 -6.18 -38.23
C MET A 10 -8.80 -5.86 -38.23
N LYS A 11 -8.05 -6.20 -39.28
CA LYS A 11 -6.63 -5.77 -39.43
C LYS A 11 -6.49 -4.32 -39.87
N ALA A 12 -7.44 -3.77 -40.63
CA ALA A 12 -7.42 -2.37 -41.06
C ALA A 12 -7.66 -1.37 -39.91
N HIS A 13 -8.27 -1.80 -38.79
CA HIS A 13 -8.48 -0.93 -37.62
C HIS A 13 -7.29 -0.86 -36.66
N MET A 14 -6.28 -1.71 -36.82
CA MET A 14 -4.99 -1.63 -36.10
C MET A 14 -3.89 -0.90 -36.90
N GLN A 15 -4.27 -0.21 -37.98
CA GLN A 15 -3.38 0.62 -38.81
C GLN A 15 -3.94 2.04 -38.87
N GLY A 16 -4.28 2.63 -37.72
CA GLY A 16 -4.89 3.96 -37.66
C GLY A 16 -4.67 4.70 -36.33
N GLY A 17 -3.74 4.22 -35.50
CA GLY A 17 -3.40 4.82 -34.22
C GLY A 17 -1.96 5.30 -34.21
N ASN A 18 -1.59 6.15 -35.16
CA ASN A 18 -0.38 6.97 -35.09
C ASN A 18 -0.59 8.03 -34.01
N MET A 19 -0.76 7.61 -32.75
CA MET A 19 -0.65 8.49 -31.60
C MET A 19 0.83 8.71 -31.40
N GLY A 20 1.34 9.79 -32.00
CA GLY A 20 2.69 10.25 -31.78
C GLY A 20 2.91 10.40 -30.28
N HIS A 21 3.70 9.48 -29.72
CA HIS A 21 4.49 9.75 -28.54
C HIS A 21 5.53 10.80 -28.96
N GLY A 22 5.07 12.05 -29.09
CA GLY A 22 5.97 13.18 -29.11
C GLY A 22 6.81 13.09 -27.85
N GLU A 23 8.12 13.15 -28.01
CA GLU A 23 9.08 13.39 -26.96
C GLU A 23 8.50 14.38 -25.94
N MET A 24 8.02 13.85 -24.81
CA MET A 24 7.90 14.66 -23.61
C MET A 24 9.32 14.77 -23.08
N ASP A 25 10.02 15.79 -23.54
CA ASP A 25 11.31 16.19 -23.02
C ASP A 25 11.13 16.56 -21.53
N HIS A 26 11.47 15.62 -20.65
CA HIS A 26 11.45 15.79 -19.20
C HIS A 26 12.61 16.68 -18.70
N GLY A 27 13.43 17.25 -19.59
CA GLY A 27 14.64 17.98 -19.23
C GLY A 27 14.42 19.38 -18.62
N ASN A 28 13.21 19.95 -18.73
CA ASN A 28 12.99 21.36 -18.39
C ASN A 28 11.83 21.61 -17.42
N MET A 29 11.61 20.71 -16.46
CA MET A 29 10.79 21.04 -15.28
C MET A 29 11.64 21.87 -14.32
N ASP A 30 11.45 23.18 -14.36
CA ASP A 30 12.03 24.11 -13.41
C ASP A 30 11.43 23.87 -12.00
N HIS A 31 12.23 23.25 -11.14
CA HIS A 31 11.88 23.03 -9.72
C HIS A 31 12.17 24.26 -8.84
N SER A 32 12.65 25.39 -9.39
CA SER A 32 13.04 26.58 -8.61
C SER A 32 11.89 27.27 -7.87
N GLY A 33 10.64 27.00 -8.28
CA GLY A 33 9.43 27.50 -7.62
C GLY A 33 8.93 26.68 -6.42
N MET A 34 9.51 25.51 -6.16
CA MET A 34 9.12 24.69 -5.00
C MET A 34 9.78 25.25 -3.72
N ASN A 35 9.17 26.30 -3.16
CA ASN A 35 9.57 26.88 -1.88
C ASN A 35 9.30 25.89 -0.72
N HIS A 36 10.25 24.98 -0.48
CA HIS A 36 10.26 24.06 0.66
C HIS A 36 10.24 24.78 2.03
N GLY A 37 10.51 26.09 2.08
CA GLY A 37 10.52 26.89 3.31
C GLY A 37 9.13 27.26 3.84
N ALA A 38 8.10 27.30 2.99
CA ALA A 38 6.73 27.60 3.40
C ALA A 38 6.04 26.41 4.13
N MET A 39 6.69 25.25 4.17
CA MET A 39 6.23 24.07 4.90
C MET A 39 6.67 24.06 6.38
N GLY A 40 7.49 25.02 6.84
CA GLY A 40 8.01 25.05 8.22
C GLY A 40 6.98 25.34 9.32
N ASN A 41 5.81 25.89 8.94
CA ASN A 41 4.70 26.18 9.85
C ASN A 41 3.61 25.09 9.83
N MET A 42 3.82 23.99 9.10
CA MET A 42 2.98 22.81 9.30
C MET A 42 3.39 22.21 10.64
N ASN A 43 2.50 22.37 11.62
CA ASN A 43 2.59 21.75 12.94
C ASN A 43 2.43 20.23 12.72
N HIS A 44 3.45 19.58 12.18
CA HIS A 44 3.49 18.14 11.99
C HIS A 44 3.32 17.55 13.39
N GLY A 45 2.18 16.88 13.61
CA GLY A 45 1.79 16.34 14.91
C GLY A 45 2.95 15.66 15.59
N GLY A 46 3.02 15.80 16.92
CA GLY A 46 4.14 15.33 17.74
C GLY A 46 4.62 13.93 17.39
N LYS A 47 5.89 13.64 17.72
CA LYS A 47 6.58 12.39 17.38
C LYS A 47 5.76 11.16 17.82
N PHE A 48 4.99 10.58 16.90
CA PHE A 48 4.29 9.33 17.10
C PHE A 48 5.25 8.16 16.84
N ASP A 49 5.31 7.20 17.77
CA ASP A 49 6.18 6.02 17.64
C ASP A 49 5.44 4.86 16.97
N PHE A 50 5.69 4.68 15.68
CA PHE A 50 5.11 3.58 14.91
C PHE A 50 5.70 2.20 15.24
N HIS A 51 6.90 2.14 15.84
CA HIS A 51 7.55 0.87 16.18
C HIS A 51 6.75 0.08 17.23
N ASN A 52 5.92 0.77 18.01
CA ASN A 52 5.15 0.24 19.14
C ASN A 52 3.64 0.53 18.99
N ALA A 53 3.15 0.68 17.76
CA ALA A 53 1.76 1.06 17.50
C ALA A 53 0.79 -0.12 17.37
N ASN A 54 1.29 -1.36 17.33
CA ASN A 54 0.47 -2.57 17.29
C ASN A 54 0.48 -3.25 18.66
N PHE A 55 -0.68 -3.76 19.08
CA PHE A 55 -0.89 -4.28 20.43
C PHE A 55 -1.63 -5.61 20.42
N ILE A 56 -1.30 -6.48 21.36
CA ILE A 56 -2.14 -7.64 21.73
C ILE A 56 -2.64 -7.37 23.15
N ASN A 57 -3.95 -7.47 23.36
CA ASN A 57 -4.58 -7.17 24.65
C ASN A 57 -4.24 -5.76 25.18
N GLY A 58 -4.08 -4.78 24.27
CA GLY A 58 -3.74 -3.38 24.62
C GLY A 58 -2.28 -3.16 25.04
N GLN A 59 -1.41 -4.15 24.88
CA GLN A 59 0.01 -4.07 25.23
C GLN A 59 0.90 -4.29 24.01
N VAL A 60 1.98 -3.50 23.93
CA VAL A 60 3.06 -3.74 22.98
C VAL A 60 3.84 -4.96 23.43
N PHE A 61 4.59 -5.55 22.51
CA PHE A 61 5.48 -6.63 22.87
C PHE A 61 6.60 -6.13 23.81
N ASP A 62 6.77 -6.82 24.94
CA ASP A 62 7.87 -6.60 25.89
C ASP A 62 8.60 -7.92 26.13
N MET A 63 9.87 -7.98 25.69
CA MET A 63 10.72 -9.16 25.82
C MET A 63 10.97 -9.57 27.28
N ASN A 64 10.90 -8.61 28.21
CA ASN A 64 11.22 -8.83 29.62
C ASN A 64 9.99 -9.23 30.44
N LYS A 65 8.80 -9.22 29.83
CA LYS A 65 7.54 -9.44 30.52
C LYS A 65 6.64 -10.41 29.75
N PRO A 66 6.68 -11.71 30.09
CA PRO A 66 5.69 -12.66 29.58
C PRO A 66 4.26 -12.21 29.92
N MET A 67 3.32 -12.31 28.97
CA MET A 67 1.94 -11.89 29.19
C MET A 67 1.16 -12.84 30.12
N PHE A 68 1.45 -14.14 30.05
CA PHE A 68 0.88 -15.18 30.90
C PHE A 68 1.78 -16.43 30.88
N ALA A 69 1.47 -17.41 31.72
CA ALA A 69 2.14 -18.72 31.77
C ALA A 69 1.12 -19.84 31.50
N ALA A 70 1.18 -20.45 30.31
CA ALA A 70 0.27 -21.53 29.91
C ALA A 70 0.51 -22.82 30.71
N GLN A 71 -0.53 -23.65 30.86
CA GLN A 71 -0.43 -24.91 31.60
C GLN A 71 0.18 -26.01 30.73
N LYS A 72 1.30 -26.57 31.17
CA LYS A 72 1.93 -27.70 30.48
C LYS A 72 1.03 -28.95 30.53
N GLY A 73 0.86 -29.61 29.38
CA GLY A 73 0.13 -30.87 29.27
C GLY A 73 -1.40 -30.72 29.33
N ARG A 74 -1.92 -29.50 29.20
CA ARG A 74 -3.35 -29.22 29.14
C ARG A 74 -3.71 -28.66 27.78
N HIS A 75 -4.83 -29.11 27.23
CA HIS A 75 -5.40 -28.45 26.06
C HIS A 75 -6.04 -27.15 26.50
N GLU A 76 -5.72 -26.09 25.78
CA GLU A 76 -6.28 -24.76 26.00
C GLU A 76 -7.00 -24.32 24.74
N ARG A 77 -8.09 -23.54 24.89
CA ARG A 77 -8.77 -22.89 23.78
C ARG A 77 -8.51 -21.40 23.83
N TRP A 78 -7.76 -20.90 22.86
CA TRP A 78 -7.41 -19.50 22.75
C TRP A 78 -8.30 -18.84 21.71
N VAL A 79 -8.84 -17.67 22.05
CA VAL A 79 -9.68 -16.88 21.14
C VAL A 79 -8.86 -15.65 20.77
N ILE A 80 -8.50 -15.57 19.49
CA ILE A 80 -7.72 -14.47 18.92
C ILE A 80 -8.69 -13.61 18.10
N SER A 81 -8.70 -12.31 18.34
CA SER A 81 -9.60 -11.36 17.68
C SER A 81 -8.80 -10.27 16.98
N GLY A 82 -9.07 -10.10 15.68
CA GLY A 82 -8.65 -8.93 14.89
C GLY A 82 -9.75 -7.87 14.77
N VAL A 83 -10.86 -8.01 15.50
CA VAL A 83 -11.94 -7.00 15.49
C VAL A 83 -11.37 -5.68 16.01
N GLY A 84 -11.37 -4.66 15.16
CA GLY A 84 -10.79 -3.34 15.42
C GLY A 84 -10.17 -2.73 14.18
N ASP A 85 -9.70 -3.58 13.26
CA ASP A 85 -9.23 -3.20 11.93
C ASP A 85 -9.63 -4.25 10.87
N MET A 86 -9.20 -4.04 9.63
CA MET A 86 -9.49 -4.93 8.49
C MET A 86 -8.22 -5.56 7.91
N MET A 87 -7.10 -5.50 8.63
CA MET A 87 -5.83 -5.99 8.15
C MET A 87 -5.78 -7.51 8.25
N LEU A 88 -4.98 -8.11 7.37
CA LEU A 88 -4.69 -9.54 7.44
C LEU A 88 -3.63 -9.78 8.52
N HIS A 89 -4.01 -10.53 9.56
CA HIS A 89 -3.12 -10.94 10.65
C HIS A 89 -2.97 -12.47 10.66
N PRO A 90 -1.99 -13.04 9.94
CA PRO A 90 -1.71 -14.47 10.01
C PRO A 90 -1.01 -14.76 11.36
N PHE A 91 -1.78 -15.30 12.31
CA PHE A 91 -1.30 -15.65 13.66
C PHE A 91 -0.83 -17.10 13.74
#